data_AF-A0A284VK64-F1
#
_entry.id   AF-A0A284VK64-F1
#
_cell.length_a   1.000
_cell.length_b   1.000
_cell.length_c   1.000
_cell.angle_alpha   90.00
_cell.angle_beta   90.00
_cell.angle_gamma   90.00
#
_symmetry.space_group_name_H-M   'P 1'
#
loop_
_entity.id
_entity.type
_entity.pdbx_description
1 polymer ?
#
loop_
_entity_poly.entity_id
_entity_poly.type
_entity_poly.pdbx_seq_one_letter_code
_entity_poly.pdbx_strand_id
1 'polypeptide(L)' 'MDENTVNRTKAAINALIDIEQLWIENTPDYNLSTQELVVLKKRLERAMENISKIYEENKAKMTAAEEEIKKMHEGKRRK' A
#
# COMPACT_ATOMS: atom_id res chain seq x y z
N MET A 1 9.23 -5.02 11.08
CA MET A 1 9.58 -5.08 9.64
C MET A 1 11.00 -4.56 9.49
N ASP A 2 11.65 -4.80 8.35
CA ASP A 2 12.98 -4.27 8.07
C ASP A 2 12.93 -2.85 7.47
N GLU A 3 14.09 -2.22 7.30
CA GLU A 3 14.22 -0.88 6.73
C GLU A 3 13.70 -0.80 5.29
N ASN A 4 13.89 -1.87 4.51
CA ASN A 4 13.37 -1.96 3.14
C ASN A 4 11.85 -1.86 3.11
N THR A 5 11.15 -2.57 3.99
CA THR A 5 9.69 -2.49 4.10
C THR A 5 9.23 -1.07 4.42
N VAL A 6 9.92 -0.37 5.33
CA VAL A 6 9.61 1.03 5.67
C VAL A 6 9.83 1.95 4.46
N ASN A 7 10.94 1.78 3.75
CA ASN A 7 11.27 2.60 2.58
C ASN A 7 10.29 2.35 1.42
N ARG A 8 9.90 1.11 1.16
CA ARG A 8 8.85 0.76 0.21
C ARG A 8 7.51 1.39 0.61
N THR A 9 7.18 1.39 1.90
CA THR A 9 5.94 2.00 2.40
C THR A 9 5.91 3.49 2.10
N LYS A 10 7.01 4.20 2.41
CA LYS A 10 7.16 5.63 2.06
C LYS A 10 7.01 5.87 0.55
N ALA A 11 7.65 5.03 -0.27
CA ALA A 11 7.57 5.15 -1.73
C ALA A 11 6.14 4.92 -2.27
N ALA A 12 5.41 3.95 -1.73
CA ALA A 12 4.02 3.69 -2.09
C ALA A 12 3.12 4.87 -1.72
N ILE A 13 3.26 5.41 -0.49
CA ILE A 13 2.49 6.56 -0.02
C ILE A 13 2.76 7.79 -0.88
N ASN A 14 4.03 8.09 -1.16
CA ASN A 14 4.37 9.25 -2.02
C ASN A 14 3.75 9.12 -3.42
N ALA A 15 3.76 7.91 -4.00
CA ALA A 15 3.12 7.69 -5.30
C ALA A 15 1.59 7.89 -5.25
N LEU A 16 0.93 7.51 -4.16
CA LEU A 16 -0.50 7.74 -3.96
C LEU A 16 -0.83 9.22 -3.72
N ILE A 17 0.00 9.95 -2.96
CA ILE A 17 -0.12 11.40 -2.79
C ILE A 17 0.01 12.12 -4.13
N ASP A 18 0.98 11.71 -4.96
CA ASP A 18 1.13 12.28 -6.30
C ASP A 18 -0.11 12.01 -7.18
N ILE A 19 -0.78 10.87 -7.01
CA ILE A 19 -2.03 10.56 -7.74
C ILE A 19 -3.17 11.45 -7.24
N GLU A 20 -3.31 11.61 -5.93
CA GLU A 20 -4.31 12.51 -5.34
C GLU A 20 -4.13 13.94 -5.84
N GLN A 21 -2.89 14.43 -5.84
CA GLN A 21 -2.56 15.77 -6.33
C GLN A 21 -2.95 15.95 -7.82
N LEU A 22 -2.73 14.93 -8.65
CA LEU A 22 -3.16 14.96 -10.06
C LEU A 22 -4.67 15.13 -10.19
N TRP A 23 -5.46 14.51 -9.32
CA TRP A 23 -6.91 14.66 -9.32
C TRP A 23 -7.36 16.03 -8.82
N ILE A 24 -6.72 16.57 -7.78
CA ILE A 24 -6.99 17.91 -7.26
C ILE A 24 -6.79 18.96 -8.36
N GLU A 25 -5.68 18.86 -9.11
CA GLU A 25 -5.32 19.78 -10.20
C GLU A 25 -6.31 19.74 -11.38
N ASN A 26 -7.05 18.63 -11.52
CA ASN A 26 -8.02 18.43 -12.60
C ASN A 26 -9.48 18.56 -12.13
N THR A 27 -9.72 19.11 -10.93
CA THR A 27 -11.06 19.43 -10.46
C THR A 27 -11.68 20.60 -11.25
N PRO A 28 -13.02 20.63 -11.41
CA PRO A 28 -14.01 19.67 -10.92
C PRO A 28 -14.30 18.53 -11.91
N ASP A 29 -13.80 18.61 -13.15
CA ASP A 29 -14.22 17.72 -14.23
C ASP A 29 -13.47 16.37 -14.22
N TYR A 30 -12.34 16.30 -13.52
CA TYR A 30 -11.45 15.14 -13.41
C TYR A 30 -11.00 14.56 -14.77
N ASN A 31 -10.94 15.41 -15.80
CA ASN A 31 -10.50 15.03 -17.13
C ASN A 31 -8.98 15.13 -17.22
N LEU A 32 -8.31 13.99 -17.43
CA LEU A 32 -6.87 13.94 -17.65
C LEU A 32 -6.55 13.98 -19.15
N SER A 33 -5.54 14.77 -19.51
CA SER A 33 -4.93 14.69 -20.84
C SER A 33 -4.23 13.34 -21.07
N THR A 34 -3.91 13.04 -22.33
CA THR A 34 -3.14 11.83 -22.68
C THR A 34 -1.80 11.75 -21.93
N GLN A 35 -1.14 12.88 -21.70
CA GLN A 35 0.13 12.92 -20.95
C GLN A 35 -0.10 12.60 -19.47
N GLU A 36 -1.13 13.16 -18.86
CA GLU A 36 -1.49 12.91 -17.47
C GLU A 36 -1.96 11.47 -17.24
N LEU A 37 -2.63 10.85 -18.20
CA LEU A 37 -2.96 9.41 -18.15
C LEU A 37 -1.70 8.54 -18.09
N VAL A 38 -0.64 8.90 -18.84
CA VAL A 38 0.65 8.20 -18.76
C VAL A 38 1.31 8.41 -17.40
N VAL A 39 1.24 9.62 -16.84
CA VAL A 39 1.74 9.93 -15.49
C VAL A 39 1.00 9.11 -14.43
N LEU A 40 -0.34 9.11 -14.48
CA LEU A 40 -1.20 8.32 -13.60
C LEU A 40 -0.83 6.84 -13.64
N LYS A 41 -0.70 6.27 -14.85
CA LYS A 41 -0.31 4.85 -15.03
C LYS A 41 1.01 4.54 -14.33
N LYS A 42 2.06 5.35 -14.55
CA LYS A 42 3.38 5.14 -13.93
C LYS A 42 3.33 5.23 -12.41
N ARG A 43 2.57 6.18 -11.86
CA ARG A 43 2.42 6.34 -10.41
C ARG A 43 1.67 5.16 -9.79
N LEU A 44 0.62 4.67 -10.46
CA LEU A 44 -0.12 3.48 -10.03
C LEU A 44 0.77 2.23 -10.07
N GLU A 45 1.51 2.00 -11.16
CA GLU A 45 2.46 0.88 -11.28
C GLU A 45 3.48 0.90 -10.14
N ARG A 46 4.05 2.07 -9.83
CA ARG A 46 4.99 2.23 -8.71
C ARG A 46 4.36 1.94 -7.35
N ALA A 47 3.15 2.43 -7.11
CA ALA A 47 2.44 2.16 -5.85
C ALA A 47 2.17 0.66 -5.69
N MET A 48 1.62 0.02 -6.73
CA MET A 48 1.35 -1.42 -6.76
C MET A 48 2.60 -2.25 -6.53
N GLU A 49 3.72 -1.94 -7.21
CA GLU A 49 4.96 -2.69 -7.06
C GLU A 49 5.45 -2.67 -5.60
N ASN A 50 5.44 -1.49 -4.97
CA ASN A 50 5.89 -1.35 -3.59
C ASN A 50 4.96 -2.06 -2.60
N ILE A 51 3.63 -1.93 -2.77
CA ILE A 51 2.64 -2.59 -1.92
C ILE A 51 2.76 -4.12 -2.04
N SER A 52 2.82 -4.64 -3.27
CA SER A 52 2.95 -6.07 -3.51
C SER A 52 4.22 -6.64 -2.88
N LYS A 53 5.35 -5.96 -3.01
CA LYS A 53 6.60 -6.40 -2.37
C LYS A 53 6.51 -6.36 -0.85
N ILE A 54 5.95 -5.31 -0.25
CA ILE A 54 5.71 -5.26 1.20
C ILE A 54 4.88 -6.45 1.65
N TYR A 55 3.78 -6.74 0.96
CA TYR A 55 2.87 -7.82 1.33
C TYR A 55 3.54 -9.18 1.17
N GLU A 56 4.04 -9.51 -0.01
CA GLU A 56 4.57 -10.85 -0.31
C GLU A 56 5.83 -11.15 0.52
N GLU A 57 6.77 -10.20 0.65
CA GLU A 57 8.01 -10.40 1.42
C GLU A 57 7.73 -10.59 2.93
N ASN A 58 6.63 -10.04 3.44
CA ASN A 58 6.30 -10.10 4.88
C ASN A 58 5.10 -11.00 5.21
N LYS A 59 4.50 -11.67 4.22
CA LYS A 59 3.26 -12.44 4.36
C LYS A 59 3.33 -13.48 5.47
N ALA A 60 4.38 -14.31 5.47
CA ALA A 60 4.55 -15.36 6.47
C ALA A 60 4.60 -14.79 7.90
N LYS A 61 5.29 -13.66 8.09
CA LYS A 61 5.39 -12.99 9.40
C LYS A 61 4.04 -12.42 9.84
N MET A 62 3.29 -11.82 8.92
CA MET A 62 1.95 -11.30 9.21
C MET A 62 0.97 -12.44 9.54
N THR A 63 0.98 -13.53 8.78
CA THR A 63 0.18 -14.73 9.07
C THR A 63 0.52 -15.35 10.41
N ALA A 64 1.81 -15.48 10.76
CA ALA A 64 2.21 -15.97 12.07
C ALA A 64 1.68 -15.08 13.21
N ALA A 65 1.73 -13.74 13.04
CA ALA A 65 1.16 -12.81 14.02
C ALA A 65 -0.36 -12.95 14.15
N GLU A 66 -1.08 -13.17 13.04
CA GLU A 66 -2.53 -13.45 13.07
C GLU A 66 -2.86 -14.74 13.84
N GLU A 67 -2.07 -15.80 13.65
CA GLU A 67 -2.24 -17.07 14.36
C GLU A 67 -1.96 -16.95 15.86
N GLU A 68 -0.93 -16.19 16.24
CA GLU A 68 -0.62 -15.91 17.65
C GLU A 68 -1.78 -15.18 18.33
N ILE A 69 -2.36 -14.17 17.68
CA ILE A 69 -3.53 -13.43 18.20
C ILE A 69 -4.74 -14.38 18.37
N LYS A 70 -4.99 -15.28 17.40
CA LYS A 70 -6.07 -16.28 17.51
C LYS A 70 -5.91 -17.17 18.74
N LYS A 71 -4.70 -17.71 18.97
CA LYS A 71 -4.39 -18.56 20.14
C LYS A 71 -4.60 -17.81 21.46
N MET A 72 -4.22 -16.54 21.54
CA MET A 72 -4.45 -15.71 22.72
C MET A 72 -5.94 -15.54 23.05
N HIS A 73 -6.80 -15.39 22.03
CA HIS A 73 -8.24 -15.23 22.22
C HIS A 73 -8.94 -16.55 22.57
N GLU A 74 -8.49 -17.68 22.02
CA GLU A 74 -9.01 -19.00 22.40
C GLU A 74 -8.63 -19.37 23.84
N GLY A 75 -7.41 -19.06 24.28
CA GLY A 75 -6.97 -19.26 25.66
C GLY A 75 -7.74 -18.43 26.69
N LYS A 76 -8.27 -17.26 26.30
CA LYS A 76 -9.12 -16.41 27.15
C LYS A 76 -10.57 -16.91 27.26
N ARG A 77 -11.09 -17.67 26.29
CA ARG A 77 -12.45 -18.26 26.33
C ARG A 77 -12.54 -19.53 27.18
N ARG A 78 -11.41 -20.14 27.55
CA ARG A 78 -11.33 -21.36 28.37
C ARG A 78 -11.09 -21.10 29.86
N LYS A 79 -11.07 -19.84 30.30
CA LYS A 79 -10.97 -19.44 31.71
C LYS A 79 -12.27 -18.82 32.20
#